data_AF-A0A2J0Q3V4-F1
#
_entry.id   AF-A0A2J0Q3V4-F1
#
_cell.length_a   1.000
_cell.length_b   1.000
_cell.length_c   1.000
_cell.angle_alpha   90.00
_cell.angle_beta   90.00
_cell.angle_gamma   90.00
#
_symmetry.space_group_name_H-M   'P 1'
#
loop_
_entity.id
_entity.type
_entity.pdbx_description
1 polymer ?
#
loop_
_entity_poly.entity_id
_entity_poly.type
_entity_poly.pdbx_seq_one_letter_code
_entity_poly.pdbx_strand_id
1 'polypeptide(L)'
;MKFTLHQDQMRVTSIPYSSTKMVIFSGVPLKKNSHKTHSGKYYVTIKADPDAIPVQPALGQHWSVKGHRLIEEMETGDYVMQQHTYESPEHIECSLPGVVSENGIYGHSR
;
A
#
# COMPACT_ATOMS: atom_id res chain seq x y z
N MET A 1 -7.64 -23.11 10.10
CA MET A 1 -7.31 -22.64 8.74
C MET A 1 -6.04 -21.81 8.84
N LYS A 2 -4.99 -22.10 8.05
CA LYS A 2 -3.80 -21.24 7.96
C LYS A 2 -4.07 -20.21 6.87
N PHE A 3 -4.28 -18.95 7.25
CA PHE A 3 -4.36 -17.88 6.27
C PHE A 3 -2.95 -17.46 5.87
N THR A 4 -2.68 -17.39 4.56
CA THR A 4 -1.40 -16.93 4.04
C THR A 4 -1.40 -15.40 4.06
N LEU A 5 -0.48 -14.81 4.81
CA LEU A 5 -0.26 -13.36 4.78
C LEU A 5 0.50 -12.97 3.51
N HIS A 6 0.04 -11.90 2.86
CA HIS A 6 0.64 -11.36 1.66
C HIS A 6 1.28 -10.01 1.96
N GLN A 7 2.31 -9.63 1.21
CA GLN A 7 2.97 -8.34 1.39
C GLN A 7 3.18 -7.62 0.05
N ASP A 8 2.69 -6.38 0.00
CA ASP A 8 2.83 -5.48 -1.13
C ASP A 8 3.50 -4.17 -0.69
N GLN A 9 4.24 -3.58 -1.62
CA GLN A 9 4.76 -2.22 -1.49
C GLN A 9 4.15 -1.39 -2.62
N MET A 10 3.64 -0.21 -2.32
CA MET A 10 2.94 0.62 -3.30
C MET A 10 3.30 2.09 -3.18
N ARG A 11 3.16 2.83 -4.28
CA ARG A 11 3.11 4.29 -4.30
C ARG A 11 1.67 4.74 -4.34
N VAL A 12 1.24 5.57 -3.41
CA VAL A 12 -0.12 6.13 -3.38
C VAL A 12 -0.34 6.99 -4.63
N THR A 13 -1.41 6.71 -5.36
CA THR A 13 -1.84 7.48 -6.54
C THR A 13 -3.27 7.98 -6.41
N SER A 14 -4.05 7.48 -5.46
CA SER A 14 -5.42 7.93 -5.21
C SER A 14 -5.80 7.75 -3.74
N ILE A 15 -6.61 8.67 -3.22
CA ILE A 15 -7.21 8.60 -1.88
C ILE A 15 -8.71 8.89 -2.06
N PRO A 16 -9.49 7.90 -2.54
CA PRO A 16 -10.89 8.13 -2.90
C PRO A 16 -11.79 8.43 -1.69
N TYR A 17 -11.37 8.06 -0.48
CA TYR A 17 -12.17 8.27 0.72
C TYR A 17 -11.32 8.52 1.95
N SER A 18 -11.69 9.53 2.73
CA SER A 18 -11.07 9.83 4.03
C SER A 18 -12.14 10.35 4.98
N SER A 19 -12.27 9.70 6.12
CA SER A 19 -13.10 10.15 7.26
C SER A 19 -12.38 9.87 8.57
N THR A 20 -13.04 10.13 9.70
CA THR A 20 -12.49 9.84 11.04
C THR A 20 -12.50 8.37 11.43
N LYS A 21 -13.22 7.51 10.69
CA LYS A 21 -13.35 6.07 11.01
C LYS A 21 -12.74 5.16 9.98
N MET A 22 -12.49 5.67 8.79
CA MET A 22 -11.95 4.89 7.69
C MET A 22 -11.24 5.82 6.69
N VAL A 23 -10.10 5.36 6.22
CA VAL A 23 -9.42 5.89 5.05
C VAL A 23 -9.25 4.78 4.02
N ILE A 24 -9.51 5.12 2.76
CA ILE A 24 -9.30 4.25 1.61
C ILE A 24 -8.31 4.94 0.70
N PHE A 25 -7.20 4.28 0.44
CA PHE A 25 -6.18 4.78 -0.47
C PHE A 25 -5.63 3.65 -1.34
N SER A 26 -5.29 4.01 -2.57
CA SER A 26 -4.88 3.06 -3.59
C SER A 26 -3.60 3.52 -4.28
N GLY A 27 -2.86 2.56 -4.80
CA GLY A 27 -1.55 2.80 -5.38
C GLY A 27 -1.11 1.74 -6.36
N VAL A 28 -0.02 2.07 -7.04
CA VAL A 28 0.68 1.15 -7.94
C VAL A 28 1.82 0.45 -7.21
N PRO A 29 2.05 -0.85 -7.46
CA PRO A 29 3.11 -1.60 -6.77
C PRO A 29 4.53 -1.09 -7.12
N LEU A 30 5.44 -1.16 -6.15
CA LEU A 30 6.83 -0.68 -6.24
C LEU A 30 7.87 -1.78 -6.54
N LYS A 31 7.51 -3.07 -6.39
CA LYS A 31 8.49 -4.17 -6.46
C LYS A 31 9.13 -4.31 -7.85
N LYS A 32 10.47 -4.32 -7.87
CA LYS A 32 11.36 -4.60 -9.02
C LYS A 32 11.33 -6.06 -9.52
N ASN A 33 10.88 -7.03 -8.72
CA ASN A 33 11.02 -8.47 -8.99
C ASN A 33 9.69 -9.21 -9.28
N SER A 34 8.62 -8.52 -9.70
CA SER A 34 7.38 -9.17 -10.16
C SER A 34 7.53 -9.93 -11.49
N HIS A 35 8.74 -9.91 -12.08
CA HIS A 35 9.09 -10.48 -13.39
C HIS A 35 8.82 -11.99 -13.56
N LYS A 36 8.43 -12.71 -12.49
CA LYS A 36 8.12 -14.15 -12.52
C LYS A 36 6.65 -14.49 -12.24
N THR A 37 5.74 -13.53 -12.32
CA THR A 37 4.31 -13.86 -12.38
C THR A 37 3.72 -13.22 -13.63
N HIS A 38 3.47 -14.08 -14.60
CA HIS A 38 2.64 -13.82 -15.79
C HIS A 38 1.42 -12.94 -15.44
N SER A 39 1.18 -11.92 -16.28
CA SER A 39 -0.12 -11.30 -16.55
C SER A 39 -0.75 -10.36 -15.49
N GLY A 40 -0.65 -9.05 -15.72
CA GLY A 40 -1.59 -8.04 -15.18
C GLY A 40 -0.93 -6.87 -14.45
N LYS A 41 -1.19 -5.64 -14.92
CA LYS A 41 -1.04 -4.44 -14.09
C LYS A 41 -2.05 -4.58 -12.94
N TYR A 42 -1.61 -4.45 -11.70
CA TYR A 42 -2.49 -4.51 -10.54
C TYR A 42 -2.41 -3.22 -9.72
N TYR A 43 -3.48 -2.92 -9.01
CA TYR A 43 -3.52 -1.88 -7.99
C TYR A 43 -3.61 -2.49 -6.61
N VAL A 44 -2.99 -1.82 -5.64
CA VAL A 44 -3.13 -2.14 -4.22
C VAL A 44 -4.10 -1.12 -3.64
N THR A 45 -5.12 -1.60 -2.94
CA THR A 45 -6.09 -0.77 -2.22
C THR A 45 -6.03 -1.14 -0.74
N ILE A 46 -5.88 -0.13 0.11
CA ILE A 46 -5.82 -0.27 1.56
C ILE A 46 -7.03 0.42 2.17
N LYS A 47 -7.75 -0.30 3.02
CA LYS A 47 -8.80 0.24 3.88
C LYS A 47 -8.34 0.09 5.32
N ALA A 48 -8.19 1.19 6.02
CA ALA A 48 -7.71 1.19 7.41
C ALA A 48 -8.45 2.23 8.25
N ASP A 49 -8.43 2.02 9.56
CA ASP A 49 -8.75 3.06 10.53
C ASP A 49 -7.63 4.11 10.49
N PRO A 50 -7.94 5.41 10.33
CA PRO A 50 -6.94 6.48 10.35
C PRO A 50 -6.09 6.51 11.63
N ASP A 51 -6.61 6.04 12.76
CA ASP A 51 -5.89 5.98 14.03
C ASP A 51 -4.97 4.75 14.13
N ALA A 52 -5.11 3.78 13.22
CA ALA A 52 -4.29 2.55 13.16
C ALA A 52 -3.11 2.66 12.18
N ILE A 53 -2.94 3.79 11.49
CA ILE A 53 -1.85 4.02 10.53
C ILE A 53 -0.88 5.09 11.05
N PRO A 54 0.43 4.98 10.71
CA PRO A 54 1.45 5.86 11.29
C PRO A 54 1.33 7.33 10.86
N VAL A 55 0.75 7.59 9.68
CA VAL A 55 0.54 8.92 9.11
C VAL A 55 -0.69 8.90 8.20
N GLN A 56 -1.34 10.04 8.00
CA GLN A 56 -2.40 10.14 6.99
C GLN A 56 -1.82 9.91 5.57
N PRO A 57 -2.52 9.16 4.71
CA PRO A 57 -2.04 8.89 3.36
C PRO A 57 -2.01 10.18 2.54
N ALA A 58 -1.00 10.31 1.70
CA ALA A 58 -0.83 11.39 0.76
C ALA A 58 -0.32 10.85 -0.59
N LEU A 59 -0.69 11.52 -1.68
CA LEU A 59 -0.24 11.15 -3.02
C LEU A 59 1.30 11.12 -3.10
N GLY A 60 1.85 10.09 -3.73
CA GLY A 60 3.30 9.92 -3.89
C GLY A 60 4.02 9.27 -2.70
N GLN A 61 3.38 9.14 -1.52
CA GLN A 61 3.96 8.37 -0.41
C GLN A 61 4.14 6.89 -0.81
N HIS A 62 5.15 6.25 -0.22
CA HIS A 62 5.37 4.81 -0.39
C HIS A 62 4.89 4.07 0.85
N TRP A 63 4.13 3.00 0.65
CA TRP A 63 3.55 2.22 1.73
C TRP A 63 3.93 0.75 1.57
N SER A 64 4.24 0.10 2.69
CA SER A 64 4.38 -1.35 2.80
C SER A 64 3.20 -1.87 3.61
N VAL A 65 2.45 -2.82 3.05
CA VAL A 65 1.30 -3.44 3.70
C VAL A 65 1.48 -4.93 3.74
N LYS A 66 1.15 -5.53 4.89
CA LYS A 66 1.12 -6.98 5.08
C LYS A 66 -0.21 -7.38 5.68
N GLY A 67 -0.85 -8.35 5.05
CA GLY A 67 -2.08 -8.88 5.58
C GLY A 67 -2.84 -9.85 4.70
N HIS A 68 -4.11 -10.06 5.06
CA HIS A 68 -5.07 -10.76 4.23
C HIS A 68 -5.42 -9.90 3.01
N ARG A 69 -5.36 -10.51 1.82
CA ARG A 69 -5.59 -9.83 0.55
C ARG A 69 -6.75 -10.46 -0.19
N LEU A 70 -7.75 -9.67 -0.50
CA LEU A 70 -8.79 -10.00 -1.48
C LEU A 70 -8.28 -9.62 -2.87
N ILE A 71 -8.35 -10.54 -3.82
CA ILE A 71 -7.99 -10.29 -5.22
C ILE A 71 -9.27 -10.27 -6.04
N GLU A 72 -9.50 -9.17 -6.74
CA GLU A 72 -10.62 -8.99 -7.65
C GLU A 72 -10.08 -8.69 -9.06
N GLU A 73 -10.70 -9.24 -10.08
CA GLU A 73 -10.41 -8.89 -11.47
C GLU A 73 -11.30 -7.73 -11.90
N MET A 74 -10.70 -6.72 -12.54
CA MET A 74 -11.36 -5.53 -13.04
C MET A 74 -11.11 -5.40 -14.54
N GLU A 75 -12.19 -5.36 -15.31
CA GLU A 75 -12.16 -5.07 -16.73
C GLU A 75 -11.93 -3.55 -16.92
N THR A 76 -10.80 -3.19 -17.53
CA THR A 76 -10.47 -1.80 -17.90
C THR A 76 -10.26 -1.73 -19.41
N GLY A 77 -11.35 -1.47 -20.13
CA GLY A 77 -11.36 -1.52 -21.60
C GLY A 77 -11.02 -2.93 -22.09
N ASP A 78 -9.96 -3.07 -22.87
CA ASP A 78 -9.50 -4.35 -23.43
C ASP A 78 -8.55 -5.14 -22.51
N TYR A 79 -8.31 -4.64 -21.28
CA TYR A 79 -7.35 -5.24 -20.34
C TYR A 79 -8.04 -5.69 -19.05
N VAL A 80 -7.67 -6.87 -18.57
CA VAL A 80 -8.01 -7.33 -17.21
C VAL A 80 -6.90 -6.90 -16.25
N MET A 81 -7.26 -6.15 -15.22
CA MET A 81 -6.36 -5.76 -14.14
C MET A 81 -6.79 -6.41 -12.83
N GLN A 82 -5.86 -6.57 -11.90
CA GLN A 82 -6.19 -7.08 -10.57
C GLN A 82 -6.22 -5.94 -9.55
N GLN A 83 -7.23 -5.97 -8.68
CA GLN A 83 -7.24 -5.17 -7.47
C GLN A 83 -6.91 -6.05 -6.28
N HIS A 84 -5.91 -5.63 -5.52
CA HIS A 84 -5.44 -6.28 -4.31
C HIS A 84 -5.88 -5.45 -3.11
N THR A 85 -6.96 -5.88 -2.46
CA THR A 85 -7.55 -5.14 -1.33
C THR A 85 -7.10 -5.71 0.00
N TYR A 86 -6.54 -4.85 0.84
CA TYR A 86 -6.22 -5.11 2.24
C TYR A 86 -7.18 -4.32 3.13
N GLU A 87 -7.99 -5.03 3.92
CA GLU A 87 -8.91 -4.43 4.87
C GLU A 87 -8.44 -4.73 6.28
N SER A 88 -8.22 -3.67 7.08
CA SER A 88 -7.66 -3.75 8.44
C SER A 88 -6.37 -4.60 8.47
N PRO A 89 -5.32 -4.20 7.71
CA PRO A 89 -4.11 -5.00 7.57
C PRO A 89 -3.40 -5.22 8.90
N GLU A 90 -2.79 -6.39 9.03
CA GLU A 90 -2.05 -6.82 10.22
C GLU A 90 -0.81 -5.98 10.49
N HIS A 91 -0.20 -5.42 9.43
CA HIS A 91 0.92 -4.52 9.54
C HIS A 91 0.98 -3.54 8.38
N ILE A 92 1.25 -2.28 8.69
CA ILE A 92 1.28 -1.20 7.72
C ILE A 92 2.32 -0.15 8.11
N GLU A 93 3.14 0.23 7.14
CA GLU A 93 4.22 1.20 7.32
C GLU A 93 4.24 2.20 6.17
N CYS A 94 4.43 3.47 6.50
CA CYS A 94 4.72 4.52 5.53
C CYS A 94 6.23 4.73 5.45
N SER A 95 6.77 4.63 4.25
CA SER A 95 8.14 5.02 3.90
C SER A 95 8.08 6.30 3.06
N LEU A 96 8.83 7.32 3.45
CA LEU A 96 9.01 8.47 2.58
C LEU A 96 9.87 8.04 1.38
N PRO A 97 9.56 8.46 0.13
CA PRO A 97 10.57 8.40 -0.94
C PRO A 97 11.80 9.10 -0.40
N GLY A 98 12.93 8.37 -0.31
CA GLY A 98 14.13 8.85 0.36
C GLY A 98 14.49 10.25 -0.10
N VAL A 99 14.14 11.24 0.71
CA VAL A 99 14.93 12.45 0.77
C VAL A 99 16.20 11.96 1.43
N VAL A 100 17.27 11.84 0.65
CA VAL A 100 18.62 11.87 1.23
C VAL A 100 18.62 13.11 2.10
N SER A 101 18.58 12.94 3.42
CA SER A 101 18.91 14.03 4.33
C SER A 101 20.40 14.27 4.13
N GLU A 102 20.73 15.15 3.19
CA GLU A 102 21.98 15.87 3.28
C GLU A 102 21.87 16.64 4.60
N ASN A 103 22.61 16.17 5.61
CA ASN A 103 22.63 16.59 7.02
C ASN A 103 21.78 15.74 8.02
N GLY A 104 22.37 14.61 8.42
CA GLY A 104 22.94 14.54 9.78
C GLY A 104 22.02 14.20 10.96
N ILE A 105 22.29 13.01 11.52
CA ILE A 105 22.16 12.62 12.95
C ILE A 105 20.74 12.28 13.43
N TYR A 106 20.38 10.99 13.29
CA TYR A 106 19.51 10.35 14.28
C TYR A 106 20.31 10.19 15.59
N GLY A 107 20.09 11.12 16.51
CA GLY A 107 20.58 11.08 17.88
C GLY A 107 19.53 10.47 18.80
N HIS A 108 19.84 9.29 19.31
CA HIS A 108 19.12 8.56 20.34
C HIS A 108 18.98 9.36 21.66
N SER A 109 17.76 9.40 22.20
CA SER A 109 17.35 9.29 23.62
C SER A 109 18.03 10.10 24.75
N ARG A 110 17.13 10.71 25.53
CA ARG A 110 17.16 11.26 26.91
C ARG A 110 17.68 12.68 27.11
#